data_AF-A0A947QD48-F1
#
_entry.id   AF-A0A947QD48-F1
#
_cell.length_a   1.000
_cell.length_b   1.000
_cell.length_c   1.000
_cell.angle_alpha   90.00
_cell.angle_beta   90.00
_cell.angle_gamma   90.00
#
_symmetry.space_group_name_H-M   'P 1'
#
loop_
_entity.id
_entity.type
_entity.pdbx_description
1 polymer ?
#
loop_
_entity_poly.entity_id
_entity_poly.type
_entity_poly.pdbx_seq_one_letter_code
_entity_poly.pdbx_strand_id
1 'polypeptide(L)'
;MKIAILSFYSGSVNRGVETVVYELSSRLAKKHDTTVFQEGKPQKGVNYKIKQIYMDMDWAQKDMTKTIQRRLFVDYWSRKIGSFTLKALKDIWK
;
A
#
# COMPACT_ATOMS: atom_id res chain seq x y z
N MET A 1 -19.83 -4.04 6.59
CA MET A 1 -18.51 -4.63 6.92
C MET A 1 -17.44 -3.57 6.71
N LYS A 2 -16.39 -3.56 7.54
CA LYS A 2 -15.20 -2.71 7.35
C LYS A 2 -14.14 -3.48 6.57
N ILE A 3 -13.56 -2.87 5.54
CA ILE A 3 -12.55 -3.50 4.69
C ILE A 3 -11.32 -2.60 4.64
N ALA A 4 -10.15 -3.15 4.98
CA ALA A 4 -8.87 -2.48 4.85
C ALA A 4 -8.09 -3.09 3.69
N ILE A 5 -7.65 -2.26 2.73
CA ILE A 5 -6.79 -2.67 1.63
C ILE A 5 -5.43 -2.00 1.82
N LEU A 6 -4.36 -2.80 1.81
CA LEU A 6 -2.99 -2.31 1.94
C LEU A 6 -2.34 -2.34 0.55
N SER A 7 -2.02 -1.17 0.01
CA SER A 7 -1.34 -1.03 -1.27
C SER A 7 -0.15 -0.09 -1.14
N PHE A 8 1.02 -0.67 -0.95
CA PHE A 8 2.25 0.08 -0.65
C PHE A 8 2.56 1.13 -1.72
N TYR A 9 2.46 0.80 -3.00
CA TYR A 9 2.88 1.68 -4.10
C TYR A 9 1.79 2.64 -4.61
N SER A 10 0.54 2.47 -4.17
CA SER A 10 -0.58 3.33 -4.60
C SER A 10 -0.31 4.80 -4.30
N GLY A 11 -0.58 5.65 -5.30
CA GLY A 11 -0.39 7.10 -5.21
C GLY A 11 1.05 7.59 -5.44
N SER A 12 2.01 6.69 -5.55
CA SER A 12 3.42 7.03 -5.84
C SER A 12 3.87 6.55 -7.22
N VAL A 13 3.28 5.46 -7.71
CA VAL A 13 3.39 5.04 -9.10
C VAL A 13 2.00 4.72 -9.65
N ASN A 14 1.88 4.64 -10.97
CA ASN A 14 0.65 4.24 -11.64
C ASN A 14 0.95 3.00 -12.48
N ARG A 15 0.82 1.81 -11.88
CA ARG A 15 1.03 0.50 -12.51
C ARG A 15 -0.27 -0.33 -12.39
N GLY A 16 -0.19 -1.60 -12.80
CA GLY A 16 -1.37 -2.47 -12.87
C GLY A 16 -2.07 -2.71 -11.52
N VAL A 17 -1.32 -2.77 -10.42
CA VAL A 17 -1.89 -3.03 -9.09
C VAL A 17 -2.73 -1.84 -8.62
N GLU A 18 -2.30 -0.61 -8.91
CA GLU A 18 -2.98 0.60 -8.50
C GLU A 18 -4.34 0.73 -9.17
N THR A 19 -4.43 0.37 -10.47
CA THR A 19 -5.71 0.28 -11.18
C THR A 19 -6.64 -0.77 -10.56
N VAL A 20 -6.11 -1.94 -10.22
CA VAL A 20 -6.91 -3.01 -9.58
C VAL A 20 -7.43 -2.55 -8.22
N VAL A 21 -6.56 -1.95 -7.39
CA VAL A 21 -6.93 -1.43 -6.07
C VAL A 21 -7.98 -0.33 -6.21
N TYR A 22 -7.81 0.58 -7.16
CA TYR A 22 -8.78 1.64 -7.43
C TYR A 22 -10.16 1.07 -7.79
N GLU A 23 -10.23 0.18 -8.79
CA GLU A 23 -11.48 -0.40 -9.26
C GLU A 23 -12.16 -1.26 -8.18
N LEU A 24 -11.37 -2.09 -7.50
CA LEU A 24 -11.87 -2.97 -6.45
C LEU A 24 -12.42 -2.15 -5.27
N SER A 25 -11.64 -1.19 -4.79
CA SER A 25 -12.04 -0.34 -3.65
C SER A 25 -13.28 0.48 -3.98
N SER A 26 -13.37 1.01 -5.20
CA SER A 26 -14.52 1.81 -5.63
C SER A 26 -15.82 1.01 -5.67
N ARG A 27 -15.74 -0.27 -6.06
CA ARG A 27 -16.89 -1.18 -6.07
C ARG A 27 -17.28 -1.62 -4.67
N LEU A 28 -16.30 -1.96 -3.82
CA LEU A 28 -16.55 -2.37 -2.44
C LEU A 28 -17.13 -1.23 -1.60
N ALA A 29 -16.67 0.00 -1.81
CA ALA A 29 -17.14 1.18 -1.09
C ALA A 29 -18.64 1.49 -1.30
N LYS A 30 -19.26 0.95 -2.36
CA LYS A 30 -20.72 1.08 -2.57
C LYS A 30 -21.54 0.36 -1.49
N LYS A 31 -20.98 -0.65 -0.82
CA LYS A 31 -21.68 -1.50 0.16
C LYS A 31 -20.94 -1.66 1.48
N HIS A 32 -19.68 -1.23 1.55
CA HIS A 32 -18.79 -1.49 2.68
C HIS A 32 -17.98 -0.25 3.04
N ASP A 33 -17.63 -0.10 4.31
CA ASP A 33 -16.71 0.95 4.75
C ASP A 33 -15.28 0.53 4.35
N THR A 34 -14.84 0.99 3.19
CA THR A 34 -13.56 0.60 2.59
C THR A 34 -12.53 1.68 2.81
N THR A 35 -11.39 1.30 3.39
CA THR A 35 -10.22 2.17 3.59
C THR A 35 -9.00 1.60 2.87
N VAL A 36 -8.37 2.41 2.02
CA VAL A 36 -7.12 2.09 1.34
C VAL A 36 -5.97 2.76 2.10
N PHE A 37 -5.06 1.94 2.59
CA PHE A 37 -3.78 2.36 3.14
C PHE A 37 -2.78 2.38 2.00
N GLN A 38 -2.11 3.52 1.82
CA GLN A 38 -1.15 3.71 0.73
C GLN A 38 -0.02 4.65 1.13
N GLU A 39 1.11 4.55 0.46
CA GLU A 39 2.25 5.43 0.74
C GLU A 39 2.10 6.79 0.05
N GLY A 40 1.66 6.77 -1.21
CA GLY A 40 1.62 7.96 -2.05
C GLY A 40 0.44 8.88 -1.81
N LYS A 41 0.44 10.01 -2.53
CA LYS A 41 -0.54 11.07 -2.33
C LYS A 41 -1.98 10.57 -2.58
N PRO A 42 -2.96 10.96 -1.74
CA PRO A 42 -4.35 10.60 -1.95
C PRO A 42 -4.86 11.10 -3.31
N GLN A 43 -5.57 10.24 -4.02
CA GLN A 43 -6.29 10.63 -5.22
C GLN A 43 -7.56 11.40 -4.83
N LYS A 44 -7.86 12.48 -5.55
CA LYS A 44 -9.09 13.25 -5.33
C LYS A 44 -10.26 12.57 -6.06
N GLY A 45 -11.47 12.70 -5.52
CA GLY A 45 -12.71 12.24 -6.18
C GLY A 45 -13.02 10.75 -6.03
N VAL A 46 -12.31 10.02 -5.17
CA VAL A 46 -12.63 8.63 -4.85
C VAL A 46 -13.79 8.52 -3.85
N ASN A 47 -14.55 7.43 -3.91
CA ASN A 47 -15.67 7.14 -3.00
C ASN A 47 -15.28 6.25 -1.80
N TYR A 48 -14.00 5.98 -1.60
CA TYR A 48 -13.46 5.22 -0.48
C TYR A 48 -12.51 6.08 0.36
N LYS A 49 -12.28 5.69 1.61
CA LYS A 49 -11.34 6.41 2.50
C LYS A 49 -9.91 6.10 2.07
N ILE A 50 -9.05 7.11 2.06
CA ILE A 50 -7.62 6.93 1.85
C ILE A 50 -6.89 7.33 3.13
N LYS A 51 -6.00 6.45 3.59
CA LYS A 51 -5.08 6.74 4.69
C LYS A 51 -3.65 6.67 4.18
N GLN A 52 -3.00 7.83 4.12
CA GLN A 52 -1.62 7.92 3.70
C GLN A 52 -0.68 7.54 4.84
N ILE A 53 0.25 6.62 4.58
CA ILE A 53 1.35 6.27 5.48
C ILE A 53 2.65 6.67 4.79
N TYR A 54 3.22 7.79 5.21
CA TYR A 54 4.49 8.24 4.66
C TYR A 54 5.62 7.25 5.00
N MET A 55 6.40 6.93 3.97
CA MET A 55 7.57 6.08 4.05
C MET A 55 8.75 6.80 3.41
N ASP A 56 9.83 6.95 4.17
CA ASP A 56 11.08 7.43 3.60
C ASP A 56 11.66 6.33 2.70
N MET A 57 11.60 6.54 1.39
CA MET A 57 12.00 5.57 0.37
C MET A 57 13.08 6.15 -0.53
N ASP A 58 14.15 5.39 -0.67
CA ASP A 58 15.20 5.63 -1.65
C ASP A 58 14.87 4.84 -2.92
N TRP A 59 14.24 5.52 -3.87
CA TRP A 59 13.86 4.94 -5.16
C TRP A 59 15.06 4.60 -6.05
N ALA A 60 16.27 5.06 -5.72
CA ALA A 60 17.49 4.67 -6.43
C ALA A 60 17.96 3.26 -6.04
N GLN A 61 17.46 2.69 -4.93
CA GLN A 61 17.78 1.32 -4.53
C GLN A 61 17.24 0.32 -5.54
N LYS A 62 18.18 -0.35 -6.23
CA LYS A 62 17.85 -1.42 -7.17
C LYS A 62 17.35 -2.64 -6.41
N ASP A 63 16.40 -3.31 -7.04
CA ASP A 63 15.86 -4.56 -6.54
C ASP A 63 16.97 -5.62 -6.52
N MET A 64 17.23 -6.19 -5.33
CA MET A 64 18.34 -7.13 -5.09
C MET A 64 17.99 -8.52 -5.63
N THR A 65 17.83 -8.61 -6.95
CA THR A 65 17.41 -9.82 -7.65
C THR A 65 18.53 -10.86 -7.57
N LYS A 66 18.21 -12.09 -7.12
CA LYS A 66 19.09 -13.26 -6.94
C LYS A 66 19.90 -13.37 -5.64
N THR A 67 19.76 -12.48 -4.66
CA THR A 67 20.44 -12.61 -3.36
C THR A 67 19.60 -13.41 -2.35
N ILE A 68 20.27 -14.09 -1.40
CA ILE A 68 19.62 -14.80 -0.27
C ILE A 68 18.72 -13.85 0.52
N GLN A 69 19.11 -12.59 0.64
CA GLN A 69 18.34 -11.55 1.32
C GLN A 69 16.93 -11.39 0.74
N ARG A 70 16.78 -11.44 -0.59
CA ARG A 70 15.46 -11.39 -1.22
C ARG A 70 14.64 -12.66 -0.99
N ARG A 71 15.29 -13.83 -0.99
CA ARG A 71 14.61 -15.11 -0.69
C ARG A 71 14.06 -15.15 0.73
N LEU A 72 14.75 -14.49 1.67
CA LEU A 72 14.33 -14.34 3.06
C LEU A 72 13.48 -13.08 3.31
N PHE A 73 13.11 -12.31 2.28
CA PHE A 73 12.34 -11.06 2.42
C PHE A 73 12.98 -10.03 3.38
N VAL A 74 14.31 -10.00 3.44
CA VAL A 74 15.08 -9.03 4.25
C VAL A 74 15.79 -8.00 3.39
N ASP A 75 15.49 -7.94 2.10
CA ASP A 75 15.93 -6.87 1.21
C ASP A 75 15.26 -5.52 1.57
N TYR A 76 15.78 -4.45 1.01
CA TYR A 76 15.33 -3.09 1.29
C TYR A 76 13.81 -2.91 1.12
N TRP A 77 13.26 -3.36 -0.02
CA TRP A 77 11.84 -3.18 -0.34
C TRP A 77 10.96 -4.02 0.57
N SER A 78 11.35 -5.27 0.84
CA SER A 78 10.62 -6.12 1.79
C SER A 78 10.59 -5.53 3.20
N ARG A 79 11.69 -4.95 3.69
CA ARG A 79 11.72 -4.26 5.00
C ARG A 79 10.80 -3.04 5.03
N LYS A 80 10.76 -2.26 3.95
CA LYS A 80 9.88 -1.09 3.84
C LYS A 80 8.41 -1.50 3.77
N ILE A 81 8.08 -2.53 2.98
CA ILE A 81 6.73 -3.10 2.93
C ILE A 81 6.32 -3.62 4.31
N GLY A 82 7.20 -4.37 5.00
CA GLY A 82 6.94 -4.84 6.37
C GLY A 82 6.67 -3.69 7.34
N SER A 83 7.50 -2.65 7.30
CA SER A 83 7.34 -1.45 8.14
C SER A 83 6.03 -0.71 7.85
N PHE A 84 5.65 -0.59 6.57
CA PHE A 84 4.36 -0.02 6.17
C PHE A 84 3.19 -0.87 6.68
N THR A 85 3.25 -2.18 6.51
CA THR A 85 2.22 -3.11 6.97
C THR A 85 2.05 -3.03 8.48
N LEU A 86 3.13 -2.96 9.26
CA LEU A 86 3.06 -2.79 10.72
C LEU A 86 2.41 -1.46 11.11
N LYS A 87 2.75 -0.36 10.43
CA LYS A 87 2.10 0.94 10.66
C LYS A 87 0.61 0.90 10.33
N ALA A 88 0.24 0.29 9.21
CA ALA A 88 -1.15 0.11 8.81
C ALA A 88 -1.93 -0.75 9.81
N LEU A 89 -1.36 -1.87 10.25
CA LEU A 89 -1.98 -2.76 11.23
C LEU A 89 -2.25 -2.07 12.57
N LYS A 90 -1.27 -1.28 13.06
CA LYS A 90 -1.47 -0.46 14.27
C LYS A 90 -2.65 0.49 14.15
N ASP A 91 -2.91 0.99 12.95
CA ASP A 91 -4.01 1.92 12.68
C ASP A 91 -5.35 1.23 12.38
N ILE A 92 -5.32 -0.05 11.99
CA ILE A 92 -6.52 -0.89 11.79
C ILE A 92 -7.01 -1.45 13.14
N TRP A 93 -6.10 -1.76 14.06
CA TRP A 93 -6.43 -2.29 15.38
C TRP A 93 -6.79 -1.24 16.44
N LYS A 94 -6.61 0.04 16.13
CA LYS A 94 -7.16 1.15 16.92
C LYS A 94 -8.63 1.36 16.60
#